data_AF-A0AAJ0SD86-F1
#
_entry.id   AF-A0AAJ0SD86-F1
#
_cell.length_a   1.000
_cell.length_b   1.000
_cell.length_c   1.000
_cell.angle_alpha   90.00
_cell.angle_beta   90.00
_cell.angle_gamma   90.00
#
_symmetry.space_group_name_H-M   'P 1'
#
loop_
_entity.id
_entity.type
_entity.pdbx_description
1 polymer ?
#
loop_
_entity_poly.entity_id
_entity_poly.type
_entity_poly.pdbx_seq_one_letter_code
_entity_poly.pdbx_strand_id
1 'polypeptide(L)'
;MDQMNKVEEDGKSDQHERKKYDWEKARERKYTYVFKEYREEIKHFYPIYKKSGEQYPISKGRELLEVFELKLYASPEKPPYDEYIRHGNWQLNLLISYFGDIFNDRSAEQGVGASHTYYKIILPKKTYYEIMAVINEYGLLPMRDLIFEVIAIAQQNYTDDIAFWELESSRKLINTAKKESDKAIEIITKADPLNLLDPDMRVSRLEGINFLFSDAIIKIEHEWLAGEFIEHFKEHYDNLLYKDWRKDLERYPLRFEENKDKLNYRFRLAISFYNLFTETGLFKIDKKVPTPNNLMTCIAKLMEFSLIKVFKGGDSDTEKAKVVRNWVKRSTLRRISPYQEIKADFTRLEKYFSIEFLSLGEDIKRADAISAALYFGKRFDIESVGPDLAHIYQCLEQVNFYIGHQITGVGKRSPSDFPEFEAYKSLLLGIKNGQKIERISFKMEGIDGEPSIHSTLPLQLIYDALESYQNNNRVEFDTELYKIHFKKEKNGAIQIKSENSFSEPSDRFVVSFVGGFYNYLKTETKIPETEYDPEFRFYKIIANFLSFSRFFYVEQVPEDYAVKMVVKWHSLYLEKK
;
A
#
# COMPACT_ATOMS: atom_id res chain seq x y z
N MET A 1 -8.63 70.30 -8.17
CA MET A 1 -9.32 69.20 -8.85
C MET A 1 -8.30 68.28 -9.52
N ASP A 2 -7.75 67.24 -8.90
CA ASP A 2 -7.56 66.92 -7.49
C ASP A 2 -6.40 65.92 -7.38
N GLN A 3 -5.55 66.22 -6.40
CA GLN A 3 -4.60 65.42 -5.63
C GLN A 3 -4.09 64.07 -6.18
N MET A 4 -2.77 64.06 -6.37
CA MET A 4 -1.89 62.89 -6.21
C MET A 4 -2.15 62.21 -4.86
N ASN A 5 -2.80 61.04 -4.88
CA ASN A 5 -2.83 60.15 -3.73
C ASN A 5 -1.52 59.35 -3.67
N LYS A 6 -0.57 59.86 -2.89
CA LYS A 6 0.33 59.02 -2.11
C LYS A 6 -0.54 58.24 -1.11
N VAL A 7 -0.82 56.98 -1.40
CA VAL A 7 -1.20 56.05 -0.35
C VAL A 7 0.11 55.63 0.30
N GLU A 8 0.40 56.22 1.46
CA GLU A 8 1.31 55.63 2.43
C GLU A 8 0.74 54.26 2.79
N GLU A 9 1.40 53.21 2.30
CA GLU A 9 1.19 51.86 2.80
C GLU A 9 1.59 51.86 4.28
N ASP A 10 0.58 51.90 5.15
CA ASP A 10 0.72 51.55 6.55
C ASP A 10 1.33 50.14 6.61
N GLY A 11 2.64 50.12 6.88
CA GLY A 11 3.44 48.94 7.11
C GLY A 11 2.98 48.22 8.38
N LYS A 12 1.91 47.45 8.25
CA LYS A 12 1.64 46.25 9.04
C LYS A 12 1.27 45.12 8.10
N SER A 13 2.25 44.73 7.30
CA SER A 13 2.29 43.33 6.86
C SER A 13 2.34 42.51 8.15
N ASP A 14 1.28 41.76 8.46
CA ASP A 14 1.36 40.58 9.30
C ASP A 14 2.31 39.60 8.60
N GLN A 15 3.60 39.88 8.70
CA GLN A 15 4.63 38.88 8.66
C GLN A 15 4.45 38.08 9.94
N HIS A 16 3.49 37.16 9.92
CA HIS A 16 3.68 35.93 10.65
C HIS A 16 4.98 35.33 10.11
N GLU A 17 6.10 35.67 10.76
CA GLU A 17 7.31 34.88 10.73
C GLU A 17 6.85 33.44 10.92
N ARG A 18 6.82 32.66 9.83
CA ARG A 18 6.63 31.23 9.92
C ARG A 18 7.79 30.74 10.78
N LYS A 19 7.53 30.51 12.07
CA LYS A 19 8.51 29.95 13.01
C LYS A 19 9.21 28.81 12.28
N LYS A 20 10.51 28.97 12.07
CA LYS A 20 11.34 28.00 11.37
C LYS A 20 11.04 26.62 11.98
N TYR A 21 10.53 25.71 11.15
CA TYR A 21 10.14 24.39 11.62
C TYR A 21 11.38 23.69 12.19
N ASP A 22 11.31 23.35 13.47
CA ASP A 22 12.41 22.71 14.19
C ASP A 22 12.43 21.21 13.85
N TRP A 23 13.20 20.87 12.82
CA TRP A 23 13.37 19.51 12.33
C TRP A 23 13.98 18.58 13.39
N GLU A 24 14.82 19.08 14.28
CA GLU A 24 15.45 18.28 15.34
C GLU A 24 14.41 17.88 16.38
N LYS A 25 13.61 18.85 16.85
CA LYS A 25 12.51 18.59 17.77
C LYS A 25 11.43 17.72 17.14
N ALA A 26 11.15 17.89 15.85
CA ALA A 26 10.23 17.03 15.11
C ALA A 26 10.76 15.58 15.02
N ARG A 27 12.05 15.41 14.74
CA ARG A 27 12.72 14.10 14.69
C ARG A 27 12.72 13.43 16.06
N GLU A 28 13.10 14.13 17.12
CA GLU A 28 13.05 13.62 18.50
C GLU A 28 11.62 13.17 18.86
N ARG A 29 10.61 13.98 18.50
CA ARG A 29 9.19 13.67 18.74
C ARG A 29 8.68 12.46 17.98
N LYS A 30 9.21 12.20 16.78
CA LYS A 30 8.86 11.01 15.97
C LYS A 30 9.31 9.72 16.68
N TYR A 31 10.47 9.77 17.32
CA TYR A 31 11.10 8.62 17.98
C TYR A 31 10.83 8.54 19.49
N THR A 32 9.92 9.37 20.01
CA THR A 32 9.54 9.40 21.42
C THR A 32 8.12 8.90 21.62
N TYR A 33 7.96 7.87 22.44
CA TYR A 33 6.66 7.39 22.89
C TYR A 33 6.31 7.91 24.29
N VAL A 34 5.04 8.21 24.52
CA VAL A 34 4.51 8.65 25.82
C VAL A 34 3.40 7.70 26.21
N PHE A 35 3.51 7.08 27.38
CA PHE A 35 2.52 6.13 27.88
C PHE A 35 1.13 6.78 27.99
N LYS A 36 0.11 5.98 27.74
CA LYS A 36 -1.29 6.41 27.80
C LYS A 36 -2.01 5.78 29.00
N GLU A 37 -3.02 6.46 29.51
CA GLU A 37 -3.94 5.97 30.53
C GLU A 37 -5.37 5.99 30.00
N TYR A 38 -6.21 5.05 30.44
CA TYR A 38 -7.63 5.06 30.10
C TYR A 38 -8.39 5.98 31.06
N ARG A 39 -9.21 6.89 30.52
CA ARG A 39 -10.06 7.78 31.31
C ARG A 39 -11.52 7.39 31.13
N GLU A 40 -12.16 6.95 32.22
CA GLU A 40 -13.55 6.50 32.21
C GLU A 40 -14.52 7.63 31.85
N GLU A 41 -14.22 8.89 32.22
CA GLU A 41 -15.13 10.02 31.99
C GLU A 41 -15.37 10.29 30.50
N ILE A 42 -14.35 10.04 29.67
CA ILE A 42 -14.34 10.30 28.22
C ILE A 42 -14.20 9.00 27.41
N LYS A 43 -14.18 7.85 28.10
CA LYS A 43 -14.08 6.50 27.54
C LYS A 43 -12.97 6.35 26.49
N HIS A 44 -11.82 6.98 26.73
CA HIS A 44 -10.74 7.04 25.76
C HIS A 44 -9.36 7.08 26.43
N PHE A 45 -8.32 6.72 25.67
CA PHE A 45 -6.93 6.70 26.14
C PHE A 45 -6.26 8.06 25.93
N TYR A 46 -5.59 8.57 26.96
CA TYR A 46 -4.90 9.86 26.91
C TYR A 46 -3.44 9.72 27.28
N PRO A 47 -2.53 10.46 26.62
CA PRO A 47 -1.13 10.49 27.04
C PRO A 47 -1.02 11.09 28.43
N ILE A 48 -0.21 10.49 29.28
CA ILE A 48 0.04 10.96 30.66
C ILE A 48 0.79 12.31 30.69
N TYR A 49 1.33 12.76 29.54
CA TYR A 49 2.14 13.96 29.41
C TYR A 49 1.93 14.63 28.04
N LYS A 50 1.74 15.96 27.98
CA LYS A 50 1.64 16.69 26.69
C LYS A 50 3.01 17.06 26.15
N LYS A 51 3.17 16.93 24.83
CA LYS A 51 4.39 17.30 24.08
C LYS A 51 4.70 18.83 24.04
N SER A 52 3.90 19.66 24.72
CA SER A 52 4.13 21.11 24.93
C SER A 52 4.93 21.43 26.20
N GLY A 53 5.15 20.46 27.10
CA GLY A 53 5.73 20.70 28.43
C GLY A 53 4.69 20.98 29.52
N GLU A 54 3.40 21.04 29.16
CA GLU A 54 2.30 21.17 30.13
C GLU A 54 1.78 19.80 30.55
N GLN A 55 1.74 19.54 31.85
CA GLN A 55 1.12 18.35 32.41
C GLN A 55 -0.41 18.50 32.41
N TYR A 56 -1.15 17.49 31.94
CA TYR A 56 -2.59 17.46 32.24
C TYR A 56 -2.75 17.07 33.72
N PRO A 57 -3.62 17.76 34.50
CA PRO A 57 -4.05 17.20 35.76
C PRO A 57 -4.73 15.86 35.48
N ILE A 58 -4.23 14.80 36.11
CA ILE A 58 -4.87 13.49 36.12
C ILE A 58 -5.98 13.55 37.18
N SER A 59 -7.10 12.90 36.90
CA SER A 59 -8.39 13.08 37.54
C SER A 59 -8.33 13.04 39.08
N LYS A 60 -8.98 14.04 39.70
CA LYS A 60 -9.36 14.19 41.12
C LYS A 60 -8.28 14.36 42.20
N GLY A 61 -6.98 14.33 41.88
CA GLY A 61 -5.92 14.66 42.84
C GLY A 61 -4.98 15.73 42.27
N ARG A 62 -4.70 16.80 43.02
CA ARG A 62 -3.67 17.79 42.69
C ARG A 62 -2.24 17.22 42.87
N GLU A 63 -1.98 15.99 42.46
CA GLU A 63 -0.65 15.38 42.54
C GLU A 63 -0.03 15.30 41.15
N LEU A 64 1.09 15.99 40.96
CA LEU A 64 1.93 15.90 39.77
C LEU A 64 2.43 14.45 39.70
N LEU A 65 2.04 13.70 38.66
CA LEU A 65 2.55 12.34 38.47
C LEU A 65 4.05 12.41 38.17
N GLU A 66 4.86 11.76 39.00
CA GLU A 66 6.30 11.68 38.78
C GLU A 66 6.57 10.84 37.53
N VAL A 67 7.05 11.49 36.46
CA VAL A 67 7.38 10.85 35.18
C VAL A 67 8.86 10.50 35.11
N PHE A 68 9.17 9.43 34.39
CA PHE A 68 10.52 8.96 34.11
C PHE A 68 10.77 8.99 32.61
N GLU A 69 11.90 9.57 32.19
CA GLU A 69 12.36 9.56 30.81
C GLU A 69 13.42 8.47 30.62
N LEU A 70 13.07 7.43 29.85
CA LEU A 70 13.98 6.34 29.52
C LEU A 70 14.52 6.54 28.10
N LYS A 71 15.86 6.58 27.96
CA LYS A 71 16.54 6.45 26.67
C LYS A 71 16.79 4.97 26.37
N LEU A 72 16.31 4.50 25.23
CA LEU A 72 16.53 3.15 24.74
C LEU A 72 17.77 3.12 23.85
N TYR A 73 18.49 1.99 23.86
CA TYR A 73 19.66 1.78 23.01
C TYR A 73 20.65 2.94 23.13
N ALA A 74 20.94 3.36 24.37
CA ALA A 74 21.86 4.46 24.59
C ALA A 74 23.28 4.00 24.23
N SER A 75 23.90 4.65 23.24
CA SER A 75 25.30 4.41 22.88
C SER A 75 26.20 4.65 24.10
N PRO A 76 27.25 3.83 24.30
CA PRO A 76 28.28 4.14 25.28
C PRO A 76 28.95 5.47 24.95
N GLU A 77 29.41 6.19 25.99
CA GLU A 77 30.05 7.50 25.83
C GLU A 77 31.45 7.40 25.19
N LYS A 78 32.09 6.23 25.24
CA LYS A 78 33.43 5.96 24.71
C LYS A 78 33.48 4.61 23.99
N PRO A 79 34.33 4.45 22.97
CA PRO A 79 34.54 3.17 22.27
C PRO A 79 35.08 2.07 23.21
N PRO A 80 34.93 0.78 22.84
CA PRO A 80 34.48 0.27 21.54
C PRO A 80 32.94 0.20 21.39
N TYR A 81 32.45 0.54 20.19
CA TYR A 81 31.02 0.53 19.84
C TYR A 81 30.53 -0.81 19.31
N ASP A 82 31.43 -1.74 18.96
CA ASP A 82 31.08 -2.96 18.21
C ASP A 82 30.13 -3.89 18.98
N GLU A 83 30.34 -4.04 20.30
CA GLU A 83 29.43 -4.84 21.13
C GLU A 83 28.06 -4.19 21.27
N TYR A 84 28.01 -2.86 21.33
CA TYR A 84 26.76 -2.08 21.35
C TYR A 84 26.01 -2.22 20.02
N ILE A 85 26.69 -2.06 18.88
CA ILE A 85 26.09 -2.24 17.55
C ILE A 85 25.57 -3.67 17.38
N ARG A 86 26.37 -4.67 17.78
CA ARG A 86 25.97 -6.08 17.72
C ARG A 86 24.75 -6.36 18.60
N HIS A 87 24.70 -5.82 19.82
CA HIS A 87 23.57 -5.99 20.74
C HIS A 87 22.31 -5.28 20.27
N GLY A 88 22.43 -4.06 19.74
CA GLY A 88 21.33 -3.32 19.12
C GLY A 88 20.76 -4.06 17.91
N ASN A 89 21.62 -4.51 16.99
CA ASN A 89 21.19 -5.29 15.82
C ASN A 89 20.55 -6.63 16.22
N TRP A 90 21.05 -7.27 17.28
CA TRP A 90 20.42 -8.48 17.81
C TRP A 90 19.00 -8.20 18.32
N GLN A 91 18.79 -7.14 19.11
CA GLN A 91 17.45 -6.76 19.58
C GLN A 91 16.51 -6.36 18.42
N LEU A 92 17.02 -5.64 17.42
CA LEU A 92 16.25 -5.32 16.21
C LEU A 92 15.81 -6.58 15.45
N ASN A 93 16.72 -7.54 15.28
CA ASN A 93 16.38 -8.81 14.63
C ASN A 93 15.30 -9.58 15.39
N LEU A 94 15.32 -9.55 16.72
CA LEU A 94 14.28 -10.15 17.55
C LEU A 94 12.94 -9.42 17.39
N LEU A 95 12.94 -8.08 17.37
CA LEU A 95 11.73 -7.27 17.13
C LEU A 95 11.06 -7.69 15.82
N ILE A 96 11.83 -7.75 14.73
CA ILE A 96 11.34 -8.10 13.40
C ILE A 96 10.86 -9.55 13.36
N SER A 97 11.68 -10.49 13.86
CA SER A 97 11.42 -11.93 13.74
C SER A 97 10.19 -12.41 14.51
N TYR A 98 9.89 -11.77 15.64
CA TYR A 98 8.81 -12.16 16.55
C TYR A 98 7.60 -11.22 16.49
N PHE A 99 7.79 -9.93 16.22
CA PHE A 99 6.70 -8.95 16.30
C PHE A 99 6.42 -8.20 14.99
N GLY A 100 7.26 -8.34 13.95
CA GLY A 100 7.08 -7.62 12.67
C GLY A 100 5.68 -7.75 12.09
N ASP A 101 5.13 -8.97 12.02
CA ASP A 101 3.79 -9.23 11.51
C ASP A 101 2.67 -8.60 12.36
N ILE A 102 2.88 -8.43 13.66
CA ILE A 102 1.89 -7.91 14.63
C ILE A 102 1.88 -6.39 14.63
N PHE A 103 3.06 -5.81 14.44
CA PHE A 103 3.25 -4.38 14.36
C PHE A 103 3.11 -3.84 12.94
N ASN A 104 2.77 -4.70 11.98
CA ASN A 104 2.62 -4.38 10.56
C ASN A 104 3.88 -3.69 9.99
N ASP A 105 5.07 -4.20 10.34
CA ASP A 105 6.32 -3.70 9.79
C ASP A 105 6.42 -4.08 8.30
N ARG A 106 6.13 -3.11 7.43
CA ARG A 106 6.21 -3.24 5.96
C ARG A 106 7.56 -2.78 5.39
N SER A 107 8.58 -2.57 6.21
CA SER A 107 9.88 -2.03 5.75
C SER A 107 10.48 -2.90 4.63
N ALA A 108 10.39 -4.23 4.75
CA ALA A 108 10.84 -5.16 3.71
C ALA A 108 10.01 -5.07 2.41
N GLU A 109 8.68 -4.91 2.51
CA GLU A 109 7.80 -4.71 1.35
C GLU A 109 8.07 -3.39 0.63
N GLN A 110 8.55 -2.39 1.36
CA GLN A 110 8.84 -1.04 0.86
C GLN A 110 10.30 -0.86 0.43
N GLY A 111 11.15 -1.89 0.53
CA GLY A 111 12.57 -1.82 0.19
C GLY A 111 13.40 -0.96 1.16
N VAL A 112 12.90 -0.72 2.37
CA VAL A 112 13.55 0.06 3.43
C VAL A 112 14.15 -0.88 4.47
N GLY A 113 15.37 -0.58 4.94
CA GLY A 113 15.98 -1.32 6.05
C GLY A 113 15.16 -1.14 7.33
N ALA A 114 14.87 -2.23 8.03
CA ALA A 114 14.15 -2.19 9.29
C ALA A 114 14.93 -1.37 10.35
N SER A 115 14.21 -0.70 11.25
CA SER A 115 14.80 0.13 12.30
C SER A 115 13.93 0.14 13.55
N HIS A 116 14.54 0.45 14.70
CA HIS A 116 13.78 0.68 15.94
C HIS A 116 12.79 1.83 15.77
N THR A 117 11.59 1.64 16.29
CA THR A 117 10.49 2.62 16.20
C THR A 117 10.67 3.73 17.22
N TYR A 118 11.14 3.39 18.43
CA TYR A 118 11.30 4.35 19.52
C TYR A 118 12.69 4.27 20.15
N TYR A 119 13.28 5.45 20.41
CA TYR A 119 14.56 5.60 21.12
C TYR A 119 14.39 6.30 22.48
N LYS A 120 13.20 6.84 22.76
CA LYS A 120 12.87 7.50 24.02
C LYS A 120 11.45 7.11 24.45
N ILE A 121 11.26 6.80 25.72
CA ILE A 121 9.95 6.51 26.32
C ILE A 121 9.75 7.38 27.56
N ILE A 122 8.56 7.95 27.68
CA ILE A 122 8.11 8.69 28.86
C ILE A 122 6.98 7.91 29.53
N LEU A 123 7.17 7.52 30.78
CA LEU A 123 6.23 6.69 31.55
C LEU A 123 6.18 7.11 33.04
N PRO A 124 5.15 6.72 33.81
CA PRO A 124 5.13 6.99 35.25
C PRO A 124 6.26 6.24 35.95
N LYS A 125 6.92 6.89 36.91
CA LYS A 125 8.06 6.30 37.62
C LYS A 125 7.69 5.00 38.35
N LYS A 126 6.47 4.93 38.89
CA LYS A 126 5.92 3.71 39.48
C LYS A 126 5.86 2.57 38.46
N THR A 127 5.30 2.81 37.28
CA THR A 127 5.22 1.82 36.19
C THR A 127 6.60 1.40 35.70
N TYR A 128 7.57 2.32 35.62
CA TYR A 128 8.96 1.97 35.30
C TYR A 128 9.53 0.94 36.28
N TYR A 129 9.37 1.16 37.58
CA TYR A 129 9.86 0.22 38.59
C TYR A 129 9.10 -1.11 38.57
N GLU A 130 7.80 -1.11 38.30
CA GLU A 130 7.01 -2.34 38.12
C GLU A 130 7.50 -3.16 36.93
N ILE A 131 7.75 -2.53 35.78
CA ILE A 131 8.32 -3.21 34.60
C ILE A 131 9.72 -3.74 34.91
N MET A 132 10.57 -2.94 35.55
CA MET A 132 11.92 -3.38 35.94
C MET A 132 11.91 -4.54 36.95
N ALA A 133 10.95 -4.54 37.88
CA ALA A 133 10.78 -5.66 38.81
C ALA A 133 10.45 -6.95 38.06
N VAL A 134 9.56 -6.89 37.07
CA VAL A 134 9.26 -8.03 36.19
C VAL A 134 10.48 -8.46 35.38
N ILE A 135 11.20 -7.51 34.77
CA ILE A 135 12.42 -7.81 34.00
C ILE A 135 13.45 -8.54 34.88
N ASN A 136 13.64 -8.11 36.12
CA ASN A 136 14.57 -8.73 37.06
C ASN A 136 14.06 -10.10 37.56
N GLU A 137 12.79 -10.21 37.93
CA GLU A 137 12.15 -11.44 38.41
C GLU A 137 12.29 -12.60 37.40
N TYR A 138 12.15 -12.30 36.10
CA TYR A 138 12.19 -13.28 35.02
C TYR A 138 13.52 -13.33 34.25
N GLY A 139 14.56 -12.63 34.69
CA GLY A 139 15.89 -12.67 34.07
C GLY A 139 15.95 -12.07 32.65
N LEU A 140 15.11 -11.09 32.34
CA LEU A 140 14.96 -10.51 31.01
C LEU A 140 15.89 -9.31 30.74
N LEU A 141 16.82 -9.02 31.64
CA LEU A 141 17.71 -7.86 31.56
C LEU A 141 18.45 -7.71 30.22
N PRO A 142 18.92 -8.79 29.53
CA PRO A 142 19.57 -8.67 28.22
C PRO A 142 18.69 -8.05 27.13
N MET A 143 17.37 -8.08 27.29
CA MET A 143 16.37 -7.54 26.35
C MET A 143 15.59 -6.36 26.94
N ARG A 144 16.11 -5.70 27.98
CA ARG A 144 15.41 -4.61 28.68
C ARG A 144 14.85 -3.58 27.70
N ASP A 145 15.69 -3.08 26.80
CA ASP A 145 15.31 -2.01 25.88
C ASP A 145 14.26 -2.47 24.87
N LEU A 146 14.42 -3.67 24.31
CA LEU A 146 13.42 -4.33 23.47
C LEU A 146 12.09 -4.50 24.19
N ILE A 147 12.06 -4.90 25.46
CA ILE A 147 10.80 -5.07 26.21
C ILE A 147 10.07 -3.75 26.36
N PHE A 148 10.77 -2.68 26.72
CA PHE A 148 10.17 -1.35 26.80
C PHE A 148 9.67 -0.86 25.43
N GLU A 149 10.44 -1.10 24.36
CA GLU A 149 10.02 -0.76 23.00
C GLU A 149 8.77 -1.56 22.56
N VAL A 150 8.75 -2.87 22.80
CA VAL A 150 7.60 -3.74 22.47
C VAL A 150 6.36 -3.31 23.24
N ILE A 151 6.47 -2.98 24.53
CA ILE A 151 5.35 -2.44 25.32
C ILE A 151 4.86 -1.12 24.70
N ALA A 152 5.77 -0.21 24.34
CA ALA A 152 5.42 1.08 23.75
C ALA A 152 4.70 0.93 22.40
N ILE A 153 5.23 0.11 21.48
CA ILE A 153 4.59 -0.18 20.20
C ILE A 153 3.24 -0.87 20.43
N ALA A 154 3.17 -1.83 21.35
CA ALA A 154 1.94 -2.55 21.63
C ALA A 154 0.86 -1.63 22.21
N GLN A 155 1.25 -0.73 23.11
CA GLN A 155 0.35 0.26 23.69
C GLN A 155 -0.13 1.26 22.63
N GLN A 156 0.75 1.73 21.75
CA GLN A 156 0.38 2.59 20.63
C GLN A 156 -0.64 1.91 19.71
N ASN A 157 -0.32 0.71 19.21
CA ASN A 157 -1.21 -0.03 18.31
C ASN A 157 -2.53 -0.36 19.00
N TYR A 158 -2.51 -0.78 20.27
CA TYR A 158 -3.73 -1.10 20.98
C TYR A 158 -4.67 0.11 21.10
N THR A 159 -4.12 1.26 21.46
CA THR A 159 -4.90 2.48 21.69
C THR A 159 -5.40 3.14 20.41
N ASP A 160 -4.58 3.15 19.36
CA ASP A 160 -4.93 3.82 18.10
C ASP A 160 -5.77 2.92 17.19
N ASP A 161 -5.50 1.60 17.18
CA ASP A 161 -6.06 0.70 16.18
C ASP A 161 -6.93 -0.42 16.74
N ILE A 162 -6.78 -0.88 17.98
CA ILE A 162 -7.42 -2.13 18.44
C ILE A 162 -8.62 -1.88 19.36
N ALA A 163 -8.48 -0.96 20.33
CA ALA A 163 -9.45 -0.77 21.41
C ALA A 163 -10.87 -0.48 20.89
N PHE A 164 -10.98 0.28 19.79
CA PHE A 164 -12.26 0.56 19.14
C PHE A 164 -12.95 -0.71 18.61
N TRP A 165 -12.20 -1.63 18.00
CA TRP A 165 -12.76 -2.86 17.42
C TRP A 165 -13.11 -3.89 18.48
N GLU A 166 -12.51 -3.83 19.67
CA GLU A 166 -12.91 -4.72 20.77
C GLU A 166 -14.28 -4.38 21.37
N LEU A 167 -14.84 -3.19 21.09
CA LEU A 167 -16.18 -2.81 21.51
C LEU A 167 -17.26 -3.69 20.84
N GLU A 168 -18.30 -4.04 21.60
CA GLU A 168 -19.36 -4.93 21.11
C GLU A 168 -20.09 -4.35 19.89
N SER A 169 -20.32 -3.03 19.85
CA SER A 169 -20.91 -2.35 18.70
C SER A 169 -20.07 -2.50 17.43
N SER A 170 -18.75 -2.36 17.56
CA SER A 170 -17.80 -2.48 16.45
C SER A 170 -17.62 -3.92 15.99
N ARG A 171 -17.63 -4.88 16.92
CA ARG A 171 -17.64 -6.32 16.60
C ARG A 171 -18.86 -6.73 15.79
N LYS A 172 -20.03 -6.16 16.09
CA LYS A 172 -21.24 -6.40 15.30
C LYS A 172 -21.03 -6.02 13.84
N LEU A 173 -20.42 -4.86 13.55
CA LEU A 173 -20.13 -4.44 12.17
C LEU A 173 -19.35 -5.49 11.38
N ILE A 174 -18.30 -6.07 11.99
CA ILE A 174 -17.48 -7.11 11.36
C ILE A 174 -18.27 -8.40 11.14
N ASN A 175 -19.02 -8.83 12.15
CA ASN A 175 -19.73 -10.12 12.15
C ASN A 175 -20.97 -10.10 11.25
N THR A 176 -21.63 -8.94 11.10
CA THR A 176 -22.84 -8.81 10.28
C THR A 176 -22.54 -8.41 8.84
N ALA A 177 -21.34 -7.92 8.52
CA ALA A 177 -20.99 -7.41 7.18
C ALA A 177 -21.37 -8.37 6.03
N LYS A 178 -21.10 -9.67 6.17
CA LYS A 178 -21.49 -10.66 5.15
C LYS A 178 -23.01 -10.76 5.01
N LYS A 179 -23.71 -10.91 6.12
CA LYS A 179 -25.18 -11.03 6.15
C LYS A 179 -25.85 -9.77 5.58
N GLU A 180 -25.35 -8.58 5.89
CA GLU A 180 -25.91 -7.33 5.37
C GLU A 180 -25.60 -7.13 3.87
N SER A 181 -24.41 -7.56 3.41
CA SER A 181 -24.10 -7.58 1.98
C SER A 181 -25.01 -8.54 1.21
N ASP A 182 -25.20 -9.77 1.72
CA ASP A 182 -26.09 -10.77 1.11
C ASP A 182 -27.54 -10.23 0.98
N LYS A 183 -28.04 -9.53 2.01
CA LYS A 183 -29.34 -8.85 1.95
C LYS A 183 -29.38 -7.74 0.91
N ALA A 184 -28.35 -6.91 0.80
CA ALA A 184 -28.29 -5.85 -0.19
C ALA A 184 -28.33 -6.43 -1.62
N ILE A 185 -27.57 -7.50 -1.87
CA ILE A 185 -27.60 -8.23 -3.14
C ILE A 185 -29.01 -8.77 -3.41
N GLU A 186 -29.67 -9.37 -2.41
CA GLU A 186 -31.03 -9.88 -2.56
C GLU A 186 -32.04 -8.77 -2.90
N ILE A 187 -31.96 -7.62 -2.23
CA ILE A 187 -32.83 -6.46 -2.49
C ILE A 187 -32.66 -5.97 -3.93
N ILE A 188 -31.42 -5.73 -4.35
CA ILE A 188 -31.09 -5.21 -5.68
C ILE A 188 -31.52 -6.20 -6.78
N THR A 189 -31.33 -7.50 -6.54
CA THR A 189 -31.73 -8.56 -7.49
C THR A 189 -33.25 -8.63 -7.65
N LYS A 190 -34.02 -8.44 -6.58
CA LYS A 190 -35.50 -8.47 -6.63
C LYS A 190 -36.10 -7.17 -7.16
N ALA A 191 -35.47 -6.04 -6.89
CA ALA A 191 -35.97 -4.71 -7.21
C ALA A 191 -35.54 -4.22 -8.61
N ASP A 192 -35.25 -5.13 -9.55
CA ASP A 192 -34.87 -4.76 -10.92
C ASP A 192 -35.98 -3.91 -11.58
N PRO A 193 -35.71 -2.64 -11.96
CA PRO A 193 -36.70 -1.76 -12.57
C PRO A 193 -37.26 -2.30 -13.88
N LEU A 194 -36.53 -3.19 -14.57
CA LEU A 194 -37.05 -3.87 -15.77
C LEU A 194 -38.32 -4.69 -15.46
N ASN A 195 -38.51 -5.11 -14.21
CA ASN A 195 -39.73 -5.80 -13.75
C ASN A 195 -40.97 -4.90 -13.75
N LEU A 196 -40.81 -3.56 -13.82
CA LEU A 196 -41.92 -2.61 -13.97
C LEU A 196 -42.41 -2.52 -15.42
N LEU A 197 -41.57 -2.89 -16.39
CA LEU A 197 -41.84 -2.76 -17.82
C LEU A 197 -42.47 -4.01 -18.45
N ASP A 198 -42.48 -5.15 -17.74
CA ASP A 198 -43.10 -6.40 -18.18
C ASP A 198 -44.30 -6.78 -17.26
N PRO A 199 -45.55 -6.57 -17.72
CA PRO A 199 -46.76 -6.87 -16.93
C PRO A 199 -47.02 -8.36 -16.72
N ASP A 200 -46.48 -9.23 -17.57
CA ASP A 200 -46.76 -10.67 -17.57
C ASP A 200 -45.77 -11.47 -16.70
N MET A 201 -44.68 -10.82 -16.33
CA MET A 201 -43.65 -11.37 -15.46
C MET A 201 -44.12 -11.34 -13.99
N ARG A 202 -44.43 -12.52 -13.42
CA ARG A 202 -44.71 -12.71 -11.98
C ARG A 202 -43.43 -12.57 -11.14
N VAL A 203 -42.77 -11.42 -11.21
CA VAL A 203 -41.56 -11.13 -10.42
C VAL A 203 -41.93 -10.31 -9.18
N SER A 204 -41.09 -10.43 -8.14
CA SER A 204 -41.22 -9.60 -6.94
C SER A 204 -41.12 -8.11 -7.31
N ARG A 205 -42.02 -7.27 -6.75
CA ARG A 205 -42.02 -5.82 -6.95
C ARG A 205 -41.64 -5.10 -5.66
N LEU A 206 -40.93 -3.98 -5.79
CA LEU A 206 -40.56 -3.14 -4.65
C LEU A 206 -41.71 -2.18 -4.31
N GLU A 207 -42.52 -2.54 -3.32
CA GLU A 207 -43.68 -1.73 -2.88
C GLU A 207 -43.28 -0.46 -2.09
N GLY A 208 -42.05 -0.37 -1.59
CA GLY A 208 -41.56 0.79 -0.87
C GLY A 208 -40.30 0.55 -0.03
N ILE A 209 -39.73 1.62 0.52
CA ILE A 209 -38.50 1.61 1.35
C ILE A 209 -38.79 2.26 2.70
N ASN A 210 -38.36 1.62 3.79
CA ASN A 210 -38.40 2.16 5.14
C ASN A 210 -37.01 2.63 5.57
N PHE A 211 -36.89 3.90 5.95
CA PHE A 211 -35.70 4.46 6.59
C PHE A 211 -35.92 4.54 8.09
N LEU A 212 -35.08 3.83 8.84
CA LEU A 212 -35.13 3.75 10.31
C LEU A 212 -34.11 4.74 10.89
N PHE A 213 -34.59 5.79 11.56
CA PHE A 213 -33.78 6.73 12.34
C PHE A 213 -33.94 6.44 13.84
N SER A 214 -33.07 7.02 14.67
CA SER A 214 -33.14 6.85 16.14
C SER A 214 -34.42 7.40 16.77
N ASP A 215 -35.08 8.32 16.08
CA ASP A 215 -36.19 9.15 16.53
C ASP A 215 -37.46 9.00 15.66
N ALA A 216 -37.34 8.47 14.44
CA ALA A 216 -38.47 8.31 13.53
C ALA A 216 -38.27 7.15 12.53
N ILE A 217 -39.37 6.72 11.93
CA ILE A 217 -39.37 5.85 10.75
C ILE A 217 -40.04 6.61 9.61
N ILE A 218 -39.34 6.75 8.49
CA ILE A 218 -39.87 7.40 7.29
C ILE A 218 -40.03 6.35 6.20
N LYS A 219 -41.23 6.26 5.62
CA LYS A 219 -41.54 5.31 4.55
C LYS A 219 -41.76 6.03 3.22
N ILE A 220 -41.16 5.49 2.17
CA ILE A 220 -41.41 5.89 0.77
C ILE A 220 -42.18 4.75 0.09
N GLU A 221 -43.40 5.01 -0.34
CA GLU A 221 -44.30 4.01 -0.99
C GLU A 221 -44.38 4.19 -2.51
N HIS A 222 -43.72 5.22 -3.06
CA HIS A 222 -43.75 5.46 -4.50
C HIS A 222 -42.75 4.53 -5.21
N GLU A 223 -43.25 3.56 -5.96
CA GLU A 223 -42.44 2.48 -6.59
C GLU A 223 -41.30 3.04 -7.46
N TRP A 224 -41.56 4.01 -8.34
CA TRP A 224 -40.51 4.63 -9.17
C TRP A 224 -39.41 5.27 -8.34
N LEU A 225 -39.77 6.10 -7.36
CA LEU A 225 -38.79 6.75 -6.49
C LEU A 225 -37.98 5.72 -5.68
N ALA A 226 -38.62 4.64 -5.24
CA ALA A 226 -37.93 3.52 -4.60
C ALA A 226 -36.96 2.81 -5.57
N GLY A 227 -37.34 2.64 -6.84
CA GLY A 227 -36.48 2.14 -7.91
C GLY A 227 -35.26 3.02 -8.17
N GLU A 228 -35.42 4.34 -8.22
CA GLU A 228 -34.30 5.30 -8.39
C GLU A 228 -33.24 5.16 -7.29
N PHE A 229 -33.63 4.91 -6.04
CA PHE A 229 -32.67 4.63 -4.96
C PHE A 229 -31.85 3.36 -5.23
N ILE A 230 -32.46 2.32 -5.79
CA ILE A 230 -31.78 1.06 -6.11
C ILE A 230 -30.84 1.25 -7.31
N GLU A 231 -31.25 1.97 -8.34
CA GLU A 231 -30.41 2.22 -9.52
C GLU A 231 -29.21 3.10 -9.19
N HIS A 232 -29.38 4.19 -8.45
CA HIS A 232 -28.25 4.98 -7.98
C HIS A 232 -27.31 4.19 -7.06
N PHE A 233 -27.87 3.27 -6.26
CA PHE A 233 -27.05 2.36 -5.46
C PHE A 233 -26.24 1.43 -6.36
N LYS A 234 -26.84 0.78 -7.38
CA LYS A 234 -26.12 -0.04 -8.36
C LYS A 234 -25.02 0.77 -9.06
N GLU A 235 -25.38 1.92 -9.62
CA GLU A 235 -24.47 2.82 -10.34
C GLU A 235 -23.28 3.24 -9.49
N HIS A 236 -23.48 3.52 -8.19
CA HIS A 236 -22.37 3.81 -7.29
C HIS A 236 -21.35 2.67 -7.24
N TYR A 237 -21.80 1.42 -7.10
CA TYR A 237 -20.90 0.27 -7.04
C TYR A 237 -20.34 -0.13 -8.41
N ASP A 238 -21.09 0.08 -9.50
CA ASP A 238 -20.59 -0.11 -10.87
C ASP A 238 -19.50 0.91 -11.25
N ASN A 239 -19.37 2.00 -10.50
CA ASN A 239 -18.27 2.96 -10.62
C ASN A 239 -17.07 2.62 -9.70
N LEU A 240 -17.14 1.55 -8.91
CA LEU A 240 -16.04 1.08 -8.06
C LEU A 240 -15.08 0.16 -8.83
N LEU A 241 -14.26 -0.58 -8.08
CA LEU A 241 -13.06 -1.23 -8.58
C LEU A 241 -13.35 -2.32 -9.62
N TYR A 242 -14.38 -3.15 -9.40
CA TYR A 242 -14.71 -4.23 -10.32
C TYR A 242 -15.62 -3.80 -11.46
N LYS A 243 -16.22 -2.61 -11.35
CA LYS A 243 -17.28 -2.15 -12.25
C LYS A 243 -18.44 -3.13 -12.38
N ASP A 244 -18.73 -3.79 -11.27
CA ASP A 244 -19.78 -4.79 -11.12
C ASP A 244 -20.28 -4.70 -9.68
N TRP A 245 -21.50 -4.18 -9.53
CA TRP A 245 -22.10 -3.91 -8.24
C TRP A 245 -22.17 -5.15 -7.36
N ARG A 246 -22.39 -6.33 -7.95
CA ARG A 246 -22.52 -7.59 -7.22
C ARG A 246 -21.16 -8.03 -6.71
N LYS A 247 -20.12 -8.02 -7.55
CA LYS A 247 -18.75 -8.40 -7.13
C LYS A 247 -18.21 -7.46 -6.06
N ASP A 248 -18.45 -6.15 -6.18
CA ASP A 248 -18.01 -5.18 -5.17
C ASP A 248 -18.77 -5.33 -3.84
N LEU A 249 -20.07 -5.66 -3.86
CA LEU A 249 -20.84 -6.02 -2.66
C LEU A 249 -20.36 -7.35 -2.03
N GLU A 250 -20.15 -8.39 -2.83
CA GLU A 250 -19.64 -9.69 -2.34
C GLU A 250 -18.25 -9.54 -1.69
N ARG A 251 -17.46 -8.58 -2.17
CA ARG A 251 -16.18 -8.19 -1.56
C ARG A 251 -16.31 -7.30 -0.34
N TYR A 252 -17.43 -6.62 -0.11
CA TYR A 252 -17.61 -5.69 1.01
C TYR A 252 -17.16 -6.24 2.38
N PRO A 253 -17.42 -7.52 2.75
CA PRO A 253 -16.94 -8.09 4.00
C PRO A 253 -15.40 -8.17 4.11
N LEU A 254 -14.68 -8.22 2.98
CA LEU A 254 -13.21 -8.21 2.96
C LEU A 254 -12.64 -6.88 3.46
N ARG A 255 -13.40 -5.78 3.40
CA ARG A 255 -13.01 -4.49 4.03
C ARG A 255 -12.83 -4.61 5.55
N PHE A 256 -13.39 -5.65 6.15
CA PHE A 256 -13.27 -5.93 7.58
C PHE A 256 -12.26 -7.03 7.91
N GLU A 257 -11.56 -7.63 6.95
CA GLU A 257 -10.57 -8.68 7.25
C GLU A 257 -9.42 -8.16 8.10
N GLU A 258 -8.85 -7.00 7.76
CA GLU A 258 -7.84 -6.35 8.61
C GLU A 258 -8.39 -6.09 10.03
N ASN A 259 -9.68 -5.76 10.15
CA ASN A 259 -10.33 -5.55 11.44
C ASN A 259 -10.55 -6.85 12.22
N LYS A 260 -10.76 -8.00 11.53
CA LYS A 260 -10.76 -9.33 12.16
C LYS A 260 -9.37 -9.66 12.71
N ASP A 261 -8.31 -9.31 11.99
CA ASP A 261 -6.95 -9.49 12.49
C ASP A 261 -6.66 -8.61 13.70
N LYS A 262 -7.20 -7.37 13.72
CA LYS A 262 -7.18 -6.49 14.90
C LYS A 262 -7.87 -7.14 16.11
N LEU A 263 -8.99 -7.86 15.94
CA LEU A 263 -9.62 -8.61 17.04
C LEU A 263 -8.74 -9.75 17.58
N ASN A 264 -7.83 -10.26 16.77
CA ASN A 264 -6.88 -11.30 17.16
C ASN A 264 -5.59 -10.76 17.77
N TYR A 265 -5.43 -9.43 17.85
CA TYR A 265 -4.21 -8.76 18.28
C TYR A 265 -3.64 -9.30 19.60
N ARG A 266 -4.48 -9.42 20.64
CA ARG A 266 -4.06 -9.97 21.94
C ARG A 266 -3.55 -11.40 21.87
N PHE A 267 -4.15 -12.24 21.01
CA PHE A 267 -3.73 -13.63 20.85
C PHE A 267 -2.38 -13.68 20.12
N ARG A 268 -2.22 -12.86 19.07
CA ARG A 268 -0.98 -12.75 18.30
C ARG A 268 0.15 -12.22 19.17
N LEU A 269 -0.08 -11.16 19.95
CA LEU A 269 0.94 -10.60 20.83
C LEU A 269 1.40 -11.61 21.90
N ALA A 270 0.45 -12.36 22.50
CA ALA A 270 0.77 -13.39 23.48
C ALA A 270 1.65 -14.51 22.91
N ILE A 271 1.35 -15.01 21.71
CA ILE A 271 2.17 -16.05 21.06
C ILE A 271 3.54 -15.53 20.64
N SER A 272 3.66 -14.26 20.23
CA SER A 272 4.96 -13.68 19.90
C SER A 272 5.87 -13.51 21.10
N PHE A 273 5.33 -13.10 22.26
CA PHE A 273 6.09 -13.14 23.50
C PHE A 273 6.49 -14.58 23.87
N TYR A 274 5.57 -15.54 23.74
CA TYR A 274 5.88 -16.95 23.98
C TYR A 274 7.04 -17.43 23.09
N ASN A 275 6.93 -17.26 21.77
CA ASN A 275 7.95 -17.68 20.82
C ASN A 275 9.29 -17.00 21.09
N LEU A 276 9.29 -15.67 21.33
CA LEU A 276 10.51 -14.94 21.70
C LEU A 276 11.19 -15.61 22.90
N PHE A 277 10.46 -15.80 24.00
CA PHE A 277 11.02 -16.31 25.25
C PHE A 277 11.49 -17.76 25.16
N THR A 278 10.85 -18.56 24.33
CA THR A 278 11.16 -19.98 24.22
C THR A 278 12.24 -20.28 23.21
N GLU A 279 12.24 -19.60 22.06
CA GLU A 279 13.21 -19.83 20.98
C GLU A 279 14.56 -19.17 21.27
N THR A 280 14.57 -18.06 22.02
CA THR A 280 15.82 -17.43 22.48
C THR A 280 16.45 -18.16 23.67
N GLY A 281 15.76 -19.17 24.22
CA GLY A 281 16.23 -19.97 25.34
C GLY A 281 16.15 -19.27 26.71
N LEU A 282 15.52 -18.10 26.81
CA LEU A 282 15.28 -17.40 28.07
C LEU A 282 14.42 -18.24 29.03
N PHE A 283 13.47 -18.99 28.49
CA PHE A 283 12.69 -19.99 29.22
C PHE A 283 12.92 -21.38 28.63
N LYS A 284 13.42 -22.29 29.45
CA LYS A 284 13.55 -23.71 29.08
C LYS A 284 12.19 -24.40 29.17
N ILE A 285 11.67 -24.85 28.05
CA ILE A 285 10.42 -25.61 28.01
C ILE A 285 10.68 -27.11 28.22
N ASP A 286 9.92 -27.73 29.12
CA ASP A 286 9.77 -29.20 29.15
C ASP A 286 8.66 -29.63 28.18
N LYS A 287 8.93 -30.61 27.32
CA LYS A 287 7.94 -31.20 26.39
C LYS A 287 6.67 -31.67 27.10
N LYS A 288 6.73 -32.05 28.39
CA LYS A 288 5.56 -32.45 29.19
C LYS A 288 4.70 -31.28 29.65
N VAL A 289 5.28 -30.09 29.82
CA VAL A 289 4.59 -28.88 30.26
C VAL A 289 4.99 -27.72 29.34
N PRO A 290 4.44 -27.65 28.11
CA PRO A 290 4.87 -26.68 27.11
C PRO A 290 4.54 -25.23 27.47
N THR A 291 3.62 -25.01 28.42
CA THR A 291 3.15 -23.68 28.85
C THR A 291 3.23 -23.53 30.38
N PRO A 292 4.43 -23.41 30.96
CA PRO A 292 4.61 -23.34 32.41
C PRO A 292 4.01 -22.05 32.99
N ASN A 293 3.52 -22.10 34.23
CA ASN A 293 2.79 -20.98 34.85
C ASN A 293 3.63 -19.70 34.92
N ASN A 294 4.90 -19.80 35.32
CA ASN A 294 5.81 -18.65 35.41
C ASN A 294 5.95 -17.89 34.08
N LEU A 295 6.09 -18.60 32.95
CA LEU A 295 6.15 -18.00 31.62
C LEU A 295 4.83 -17.30 31.26
N MET A 296 3.69 -17.97 31.52
CA MET A 296 2.38 -17.38 31.23
C MET A 296 2.08 -16.15 32.09
N THR A 297 2.51 -16.14 33.36
CA THR A 297 2.40 -14.99 34.26
C THR A 297 3.30 -13.84 33.80
N CYS A 298 4.53 -14.13 33.36
CA CYS A 298 5.42 -13.12 32.78
C CYS A 298 4.77 -12.43 31.58
N ILE A 299 4.26 -13.22 30.62
CA ILE A 299 3.55 -12.69 29.44
C ILE A 299 2.32 -11.88 29.86
N ALA A 300 1.54 -12.37 30.84
CA ALA A 300 0.37 -11.63 31.35
C ALA A 300 0.75 -10.24 31.86
N LYS A 301 1.81 -10.13 32.68
CA LYS A 301 2.29 -8.86 33.22
C LYS A 301 2.73 -7.91 32.10
N LEU A 302 3.46 -8.40 31.09
CA LEU A 302 3.89 -7.58 29.93
C LEU A 302 2.72 -7.10 29.08
N MET A 303 1.69 -7.93 28.91
CA MET A 303 0.46 -7.55 28.20
C MET A 303 -0.35 -6.49 28.96
N GLU A 304 -0.41 -6.59 30.30
CA GLU A 304 -1.06 -5.58 31.15
C GLU A 304 -0.38 -4.21 31.01
N PHE A 305 0.96 -4.14 30.96
CA PHE A 305 1.68 -2.90 30.67
C PHE A 305 1.41 -2.34 29.27
N SER A 306 1.00 -3.19 28.33
CA SER A 306 0.57 -2.80 26.97
C SER A 306 -0.89 -2.34 26.90
N LEU A 307 -1.55 -2.13 28.06
CA LEU A 307 -2.97 -1.78 28.24
C LEU A 307 -3.99 -2.86 27.81
N ILE A 308 -3.53 -4.09 27.55
CA ILE A 308 -4.41 -5.20 27.19
C ILE A 308 -4.93 -5.84 28.49
N LYS A 309 -6.24 -5.79 28.69
CA LYS A 309 -6.88 -6.35 29.89
C LYS A 309 -6.81 -7.87 29.88
N VAL A 310 -5.92 -8.44 30.68
CA VAL A 310 -5.86 -9.90 30.91
C VAL A 310 -6.95 -10.32 31.90
N PHE A 311 -7.24 -9.50 32.92
CA PHE A 311 -8.20 -9.80 33.99
C PHE A 311 -8.72 -8.53 34.72
N LYS A 312 -9.63 -8.71 35.69
CA LYS A 312 -10.11 -7.63 36.57
C LYS A 312 -9.17 -7.49 37.77
N GLY A 313 -9.08 -6.30 38.36
CA GLY A 313 -8.19 -6.05 39.51
C GLY A 313 -8.52 -6.99 40.68
N GLY A 314 -7.52 -7.77 41.13
CA GLY A 314 -7.66 -8.73 42.24
C GLY A 314 -7.53 -10.21 41.87
N ASP A 315 -7.48 -10.55 40.57
CA ASP A 315 -7.38 -11.94 40.12
C ASP A 315 -5.98 -12.56 40.38
N SER A 316 -5.94 -13.86 40.69
CA SER A 316 -4.69 -14.56 41.05
C SER A 316 -3.75 -14.78 39.86
N ASP A 317 -2.44 -14.86 40.10
CA ASP A 317 -1.44 -15.16 39.05
C ASP A 317 -1.74 -16.48 38.31
N THR A 318 -2.34 -17.45 39.01
CA THR A 318 -2.83 -18.72 38.45
C THR A 318 -3.94 -18.53 37.42
N GLU A 319 -4.86 -17.62 37.65
CA GLU A 319 -5.94 -17.31 36.71
C GLU A 319 -5.40 -16.58 35.49
N LYS A 320 -4.55 -15.57 35.72
CA LYS A 320 -3.81 -14.85 34.65
C LYS A 320 -3.08 -15.81 33.72
N ALA A 321 -2.32 -16.74 34.29
CA ALA A 321 -1.62 -17.77 33.53
C ALA A 321 -2.56 -18.66 32.71
N LYS A 322 -3.76 -18.97 33.20
CA LYS A 322 -4.75 -19.80 32.49
C LYS A 322 -5.31 -19.09 31.26
N VAL A 323 -5.59 -17.79 31.34
CA VAL A 323 -6.09 -17.02 30.19
C VAL A 323 -5.04 -16.87 29.11
N VAL A 324 -3.83 -16.45 29.46
CA VAL A 324 -2.74 -16.31 28.49
C VAL A 324 -2.42 -17.66 27.84
N ARG A 325 -2.43 -18.76 28.60
CA ARG A 325 -2.29 -20.11 28.04
C ARG A 325 -3.36 -20.42 26.99
N ASN A 326 -4.61 -20.04 27.23
CA ASN A 326 -5.67 -20.22 26.25
C ASN A 326 -5.47 -19.34 25.02
N TRP A 327 -4.91 -18.13 25.18
CA TRP A 327 -4.59 -17.23 24.09
C TRP A 327 -3.49 -17.81 23.17
N VAL A 328 -2.39 -18.26 23.77
CA VAL A 328 -1.27 -18.93 23.09
C VAL A 328 -1.73 -20.20 22.36
N LYS A 329 -2.64 -20.98 22.95
CA LYS A 329 -3.17 -22.20 22.31
C LYS A 329 -4.11 -21.95 21.13
N ARG A 330 -4.80 -20.80 21.12
CA ARG A 330 -5.81 -20.46 20.09
C ARG A 330 -5.21 -19.69 18.91
N SER A 331 -3.99 -19.17 19.04
CA SER A 331 -3.35 -18.40 17.99
C SER A 331 -2.74 -19.30 16.93
N THR A 332 -3.11 -19.07 15.67
CA THR A 332 -2.32 -19.49 14.50
C THR A 332 -1.61 -18.26 13.96
N LEU A 333 -0.37 -18.02 14.37
CA LEU A 333 0.43 -16.97 13.75
C LEU A 333 0.88 -17.48 12.36
N ARG A 334 0.12 -17.12 11.31
CA ARG A 334 0.61 -17.29 9.94
C ARG A 334 1.49 -16.10 9.61
N ARG A 335 2.78 -16.34 9.35
CA ARG A 335 3.64 -15.32 8.75
C ARG A 335 3.07 -14.98 7.38
N ILE A 336 2.79 -13.71 7.13
CA ILE A 336 2.40 -13.26 5.81
C ILE A 336 3.69 -13.19 5.01
N SER A 337 3.94 -14.22 4.19
CA SER A 337 5.08 -14.18 3.28
C SER A 337 4.79 -13.16 2.18
N PRO A 338 5.65 -12.16 1.95
CA PRO A 338 5.50 -11.25 0.82
C PRO A 338 5.70 -11.94 -0.54
N TYR A 339 6.05 -13.24 -0.50
CA TYR A 339 6.29 -14.07 -1.67
C TYR A 339 5.54 -15.41 -1.58
N GLN A 340 5.07 -15.92 -2.71
CA GLN A 340 4.49 -17.26 -2.82
C GLN A 340 4.93 -17.94 -4.11
N GLU A 341 5.22 -19.24 -4.06
CA GLU A 341 5.48 -20.03 -5.26
C GLU A 341 4.16 -20.23 -6.04
N ILE A 342 4.06 -19.64 -7.23
CA ILE A 342 2.93 -19.78 -8.14
C ILE A 342 3.49 -20.01 -9.54
N LYS A 343 3.26 -21.21 -10.07
CA LYS A 343 3.78 -21.64 -11.39
C LYS A 343 2.80 -21.26 -12.49
N ALA A 344 3.31 -20.52 -13.48
CA ALA A 344 2.59 -20.25 -14.72
C ALA A 344 2.77 -21.41 -15.71
N ASP A 345 1.85 -21.53 -16.66
CA ASP A 345 1.98 -22.48 -17.76
C ASP A 345 2.88 -21.88 -18.87
N PHE A 346 4.18 -22.12 -18.75
CA PHE A 346 5.17 -21.64 -19.72
C PHE A 346 4.90 -22.14 -21.14
N THR A 347 4.48 -23.39 -21.31
CA THR A 347 4.18 -23.97 -22.63
C THR A 347 3.01 -23.26 -23.30
N ARG A 348 2.02 -22.81 -22.51
CA ARG A 348 0.94 -21.97 -23.01
C ARG A 348 1.45 -20.56 -23.36
N LEU A 349 2.21 -19.93 -22.48
CA LEU A 349 2.67 -18.54 -22.65
C LEU A 349 3.64 -18.34 -23.82
N GLU A 350 4.54 -19.30 -24.08
CA GLU A 350 5.52 -19.24 -25.18
C GLU A 350 4.90 -19.16 -26.58
N LYS A 351 3.60 -19.51 -26.72
CA LYS A 351 2.87 -19.35 -27.99
C LYS A 351 2.59 -17.88 -28.33
N TYR A 352 2.59 -17.00 -27.33
CA TYR A 352 2.12 -15.62 -27.46
C TYR A 352 3.19 -14.58 -27.12
N PHE A 353 4.17 -14.95 -26.29
CA PHE A 353 5.22 -14.05 -25.82
C PHE A 353 6.61 -14.62 -26.10
N SER A 354 7.61 -13.75 -26.22
CA SER A 354 9.00 -14.19 -26.40
C SER A 354 9.55 -14.84 -25.14
N ILE A 355 10.44 -15.82 -25.32
CA ILE A 355 11.12 -16.52 -24.23
C ILE A 355 11.94 -15.52 -23.40
N GLU A 356 12.56 -14.54 -24.06
CA GLU A 356 13.31 -13.48 -23.39
C GLU A 356 12.42 -12.76 -22.36
N PHE A 357 11.20 -12.36 -22.76
CA PHE A 357 10.24 -11.71 -21.85
C PHE A 357 9.81 -12.61 -20.70
N LEU A 358 9.40 -13.84 -20.99
CA LEU A 358 8.94 -14.78 -19.96
C LEU A 358 10.05 -15.15 -18.97
N SER A 359 11.30 -15.18 -19.42
CA SER A 359 12.45 -15.51 -18.55
C SER A 359 12.74 -14.46 -17.46
N LEU A 360 12.20 -13.24 -17.59
CA LEU A 360 12.37 -12.17 -16.60
C LEU A 360 11.66 -12.47 -15.28
N GLY A 361 10.58 -13.25 -15.32
CA GLY A 361 9.83 -13.64 -14.12
C GLY A 361 10.36 -14.93 -13.51
N GLU A 362 10.17 -15.08 -12.20
CA GLU A 362 10.50 -16.31 -11.46
C GLU A 362 9.23 -16.95 -10.91
N ASP A 363 9.24 -18.25 -10.58
CA ASP A 363 8.08 -18.94 -9.99
C ASP A 363 7.66 -18.38 -8.62
N ILE A 364 8.60 -17.75 -7.92
CA ILE A 364 8.34 -17.03 -6.67
C ILE A 364 7.75 -15.66 -7.02
N LYS A 365 6.45 -15.50 -6.76
CA LYS A 365 5.68 -14.27 -7.03
C LYS A 365 5.64 -13.38 -5.81
N ARG A 366 5.80 -12.08 -6.02
CA ARG A 366 5.57 -11.05 -5.01
C ARG A 366 4.08 -10.78 -4.79
N ALA A 367 3.72 -10.30 -3.60
CA ALA A 367 2.34 -10.03 -3.22
C ALA A 367 1.60 -9.03 -4.13
N ASP A 368 2.30 -8.09 -4.75
CA ASP A 368 1.76 -7.16 -5.74
C ASP A 368 1.32 -7.87 -7.03
N ALA A 369 2.17 -8.72 -7.60
CA ALA A 369 1.84 -9.53 -8.78
C ALA A 369 0.67 -10.49 -8.51
N ILE A 370 0.64 -11.09 -7.32
CA ILE A 370 -0.47 -11.95 -6.87
C ILE A 370 -1.75 -11.13 -6.76
N SER A 371 -1.69 -9.96 -6.12
CA SER A 371 -2.85 -9.08 -5.95
C SER A 371 -3.39 -8.58 -7.28
N ALA A 372 -2.51 -8.21 -8.21
CA ALA A 372 -2.86 -7.82 -9.57
C ALA A 372 -3.59 -8.97 -10.29
N ALA A 373 -3.02 -10.17 -10.27
CA ALA A 373 -3.64 -11.34 -10.91
C ALA A 373 -5.02 -11.69 -10.33
N LEU A 374 -5.18 -11.65 -9.01
CA LEU A 374 -6.46 -11.87 -8.34
C LEU A 374 -7.48 -10.79 -8.70
N TYR A 375 -7.04 -9.53 -8.79
CA TYR A 375 -7.88 -8.42 -9.19
C TYR A 375 -8.38 -8.57 -10.62
N PHE A 376 -7.48 -8.81 -11.58
CA PHE A 376 -7.85 -8.98 -13.00
C PHE A 376 -8.68 -10.24 -13.23
N GLY A 377 -8.32 -11.34 -12.57
CA GLY A 377 -9.08 -12.58 -12.57
C GLY A 377 -10.53 -12.33 -12.20
N LYS A 378 -10.78 -11.67 -11.07
CA LYS A 378 -12.15 -11.37 -10.60
C LYS A 378 -12.88 -10.31 -11.42
N ARG A 379 -12.20 -9.21 -11.77
CA ARG A 379 -12.83 -8.10 -12.52
C ARG A 379 -13.38 -8.60 -13.86
N PHE A 380 -12.62 -9.45 -14.53
CA PHE A 380 -12.90 -9.89 -15.89
C PHE A 380 -13.27 -11.38 -15.99
N ASP A 381 -13.57 -12.07 -14.89
CA ASP A 381 -13.95 -13.50 -14.89
C ASP A 381 -12.95 -14.41 -15.62
N ILE A 382 -11.66 -14.13 -15.44
CA ILE A 382 -10.53 -14.84 -16.06
C ILE A 382 -9.63 -15.49 -15.00
N GLU A 383 -10.18 -15.90 -13.85
CA GLU A 383 -9.42 -16.50 -12.74
C GLU A 383 -8.66 -17.77 -13.16
N SER A 384 -9.17 -18.49 -14.16
CA SER A 384 -8.54 -19.69 -14.71
C SER A 384 -7.11 -19.46 -15.23
N VAL A 385 -6.77 -18.22 -15.61
CA VAL A 385 -5.44 -17.81 -16.08
C VAL A 385 -4.67 -16.97 -15.06
N GLY A 386 -5.12 -16.93 -13.80
CA GLY A 386 -4.51 -16.13 -12.72
C GLY A 386 -2.99 -16.34 -12.56
N PRO A 387 -2.46 -17.57 -12.52
CA PRO A 387 -1.02 -17.82 -12.42
C PRO A 387 -0.20 -17.17 -13.55
N ASP A 388 -0.73 -17.22 -14.77
CA ASP A 388 -0.11 -16.63 -15.95
C ASP A 388 -0.13 -15.10 -15.88
N LEU A 389 -1.26 -14.51 -15.46
CA LEU A 389 -1.37 -13.07 -15.23
C LEU A 389 -0.35 -12.58 -14.19
N ALA A 390 -0.14 -13.33 -13.10
CA ALA A 390 0.85 -12.98 -12.08
C ALA A 390 2.28 -13.00 -12.64
N HIS A 391 2.59 -13.98 -13.49
CA HIS A 391 3.90 -14.06 -14.13
C HIS A 391 4.10 -12.94 -15.16
N ILE A 392 3.12 -12.70 -16.04
CA ILE A 392 3.16 -11.60 -17.02
C ILE A 392 3.34 -10.25 -16.30
N TYR A 393 2.63 -10.03 -15.19
CA TYR A 393 2.72 -8.80 -14.40
C TYR A 393 4.14 -8.59 -13.86
N GLN A 394 4.72 -9.63 -13.25
CA GLN A 394 6.08 -9.58 -12.73
C GLN A 394 7.11 -9.33 -13.85
N CYS A 395 6.97 -9.98 -15.01
CA CYS A 395 7.84 -9.74 -16.16
C CYS A 395 7.75 -8.29 -16.64
N LEU A 396 6.54 -7.71 -16.68
CA LEU A 396 6.31 -6.34 -17.09
C LEU A 396 6.93 -5.32 -16.12
N GLU A 397 6.86 -5.57 -14.81
CA GLU A 397 7.57 -4.74 -13.83
C GLU A 397 9.09 -4.78 -14.04
N GLN A 398 9.66 -5.96 -14.35
CA GLN A 398 11.08 -6.08 -14.68
C GLN A 398 11.43 -5.33 -15.96
N VAL A 399 10.58 -5.40 -17.00
CA VAL A 399 10.75 -4.59 -18.22
C VAL A 399 10.78 -3.10 -17.89
N ASN A 400 9.83 -2.60 -17.10
CA ASN A 400 9.82 -1.19 -16.69
C ASN A 400 11.08 -0.80 -15.92
N PHE A 401 11.60 -1.69 -15.08
CA PHE A 401 12.84 -1.44 -14.34
C PHE A 401 14.08 -1.41 -15.25
N TYR A 402 14.21 -2.37 -16.17
CA TYR A 402 15.40 -2.52 -17.02
C TYR A 402 15.41 -1.63 -18.26
N ILE A 403 14.24 -1.39 -18.85
CA ILE A 403 14.07 -0.66 -20.11
C ILE A 403 13.54 0.75 -19.84
N GLY A 404 12.53 0.88 -18.98
CA GLY A 404 11.85 2.15 -18.67
C GLY A 404 12.78 3.27 -18.18
N HIS A 405 12.28 4.50 -18.17
CA HIS A 405 13.03 5.70 -17.77
C HIS A 405 14.28 6.03 -18.63
N GLN A 406 14.25 5.74 -19.93
CA GLN A 406 15.33 6.02 -20.88
C GLN A 406 15.71 7.51 -20.91
N ILE A 407 14.73 8.41 -20.78
CA ILE A 407 14.93 9.85 -20.83
C ILE A 407 14.91 10.45 -19.42
N THR A 408 13.93 10.07 -18.60
CA THR A 408 13.68 10.71 -17.29
C THR A 408 14.37 10.04 -16.10
N GLY A 409 15.09 8.94 -16.31
CA GLY A 409 15.80 8.22 -15.26
C GLY A 409 16.88 9.06 -14.61
N VAL A 410 16.70 9.39 -13.33
CA VAL A 410 17.62 10.23 -12.53
C VAL A 410 18.83 9.43 -12.00
N GLY A 411 18.93 8.13 -12.32
CA GLY A 411 19.95 7.21 -11.77
C GLY A 411 20.83 6.56 -12.82
N LYS A 412 22.15 6.70 -12.66
CA LYS A 412 23.30 5.87 -13.10
C LYS A 412 23.12 4.89 -14.29
N ARG A 413 22.37 5.21 -15.35
CA ARG A 413 22.60 4.55 -16.63
C ARG A 413 23.83 5.17 -17.24
N SER A 414 24.78 4.33 -17.64
CA SER A 414 25.93 4.78 -18.44
C SER A 414 25.39 5.56 -19.65
N PRO A 415 26.06 6.65 -20.07
CA PRO A 415 25.72 7.35 -21.31
C PRO A 415 25.58 6.35 -22.45
N SER A 416 24.59 6.55 -23.33
CA SER A 416 24.46 5.73 -24.53
C SER A 416 25.63 6.00 -25.47
N ASP A 417 26.15 4.95 -26.11
CA ASP A 417 27.13 5.08 -27.21
C ASP A 417 26.48 5.62 -28.51
N PHE A 418 25.20 5.99 -28.47
CA PHE A 418 24.44 6.56 -29.58
C PHE A 418 24.30 8.09 -29.44
N PRO A 419 25.12 8.90 -30.15
CA PRO A 419 25.18 10.35 -29.93
C PRO A 419 23.87 11.08 -30.25
N GLU A 420 23.13 10.61 -31.23
CA GLU A 420 21.86 11.21 -31.65
C GLU A 420 20.79 11.08 -30.55
N PHE A 421 20.75 9.93 -29.86
CA PHE A 421 19.88 9.75 -28.70
C PHE A 421 20.26 10.66 -27.54
N GLU A 422 21.56 10.82 -27.23
CA GLU A 422 22.00 11.73 -26.14
C GLU A 422 21.69 13.20 -26.45
N ALA A 423 21.82 13.62 -27.72
CA ALA A 423 21.42 14.94 -28.17
C ALA A 423 19.90 15.15 -28.01
N TYR A 424 19.09 14.19 -28.44
CA TYR A 424 17.64 14.24 -28.31
C TYR A 424 17.17 14.21 -26.85
N LYS A 425 17.78 13.35 -26.03
CA LYS A 425 17.54 13.27 -24.58
C LYS A 425 17.85 14.60 -23.90
N SER A 426 18.95 15.24 -24.26
CA SER A 426 19.33 16.55 -23.72
C SER A 426 18.30 17.63 -24.05
N LEU A 427 17.78 17.64 -25.29
CA LEU A 427 16.71 18.55 -25.70
C LEU A 427 15.45 18.35 -24.84
N LEU A 428 14.98 17.10 -24.69
CA LEU A 428 13.76 16.80 -23.95
C LEU A 428 13.90 17.04 -22.44
N LEU A 429 15.06 16.74 -21.86
CA LEU A 429 15.35 17.08 -20.46
C LEU A 429 15.43 18.59 -20.24
N GLY A 430 16.00 19.33 -21.19
CA GLY A 430 16.04 20.78 -21.14
C GLY A 430 14.64 21.40 -21.13
N ILE A 431 13.78 20.97 -22.06
CA ILE A 431 12.38 21.39 -22.12
C ILE A 431 11.66 21.08 -20.81
N LYS A 432 11.77 19.83 -20.32
CA LYS A 432 11.17 19.43 -19.04
C LYS A 432 11.65 20.29 -17.85
N ASN A 433 12.89 20.76 -17.88
CA ASN A 433 13.47 21.61 -16.84
C ASN A 433 13.15 23.11 -17.03
N GLY A 434 12.30 23.47 -17.99
CA GLY A 434 11.94 24.86 -18.30
C GLY A 434 13.05 25.64 -19.00
N GLN A 435 14.03 24.96 -19.60
CA GLN A 435 15.07 25.60 -20.40
C GLN A 435 14.50 26.02 -21.75
N LYS A 436 14.71 27.28 -22.12
CA LYS A 436 14.26 27.82 -23.41
C LYS A 436 15.18 27.39 -24.53
N ILE A 437 14.61 27.12 -25.69
CA ILE A 437 15.38 26.88 -26.91
C ILE A 437 15.84 28.24 -27.44
N GLU A 438 17.16 28.45 -27.55
CA GLU A 438 17.74 29.71 -28.05
C GLU A 438 17.91 29.71 -29.58
N ARG A 439 18.14 28.53 -30.16
CA ARG A 439 18.39 28.34 -31.58
C ARG A 439 18.05 26.91 -31.99
N ILE A 440 17.49 26.76 -33.20
CA ILE A 440 17.42 25.47 -33.90
C ILE A 440 18.07 25.66 -35.27
N SER A 441 18.93 24.73 -35.66
CA SER A 441 19.52 24.62 -37.00
C SER A 441 19.12 23.28 -37.61
N PHE A 442 18.76 23.29 -38.90
CA PHE A 442 18.26 22.09 -39.59
C PHE A 442 18.63 22.12 -41.07
N LYS A 443 18.66 20.95 -41.71
CA LYS A 443 18.79 20.80 -43.16
C LYS A 443 17.46 20.35 -43.75
N MET A 444 17.12 20.89 -44.92
CA MET A 444 15.92 20.49 -45.66
C MET A 444 16.32 19.89 -47.00
N GLU A 445 15.63 18.83 -47.40
CA GLU A 445 15.81 18.25 -48.73
C GLU A 445 15.52 19.31 -49.81
N GLY A 446 16.42 19.43 -50.80
CA GLY A 446 16.30 20.40 -51.88
C GLY A 446 16.70 21.84 -51.54
N ILE A 447 17.19 22.12 -50.32
CA ILE A 447 17.73 23.43 -49.94
C ILE A 447 19.23 23.33 -49.65
N ASP A 448 20.04 24.07 -50.41
CA ASP A 448 21.46 24.21 -50.15
C ASP A 448 21.70 25.14 -48.95
N GLY A 449 22.22 24.57 -47.86
CA GLY A 449 22.57 25.28 -46.63
C GLY A 449 21.93 24.69 -45.39
N GLU A 450 22.13 25.35 -44.25
CA GLU A 450 21.56 24.95 -42.96
C GLU A 450 20.78 26.14 -42.36
N PRO A 451 19.49 26.28 -42.70
CA PRO A 451 18.61 27.28 -42.09
C PRO A 451 18.63 27.23 -40.56
N SER A 452 18.42 28.40 -39.94
CA SER A 452 18.32 28.50 -38.48
C SER A 452 17.18 29.42 -38.02
N ILE A 453 16.51 29.02 -36.93
CA ILE A 453 15.44 29.77 -36.27
C ILE A 453 16.00 30.35 -34.97
N HIS A 454 15.80 31.66 -34.77
CA HIS A 454 16.23 32.42 -33.59
C HIS A 454 15.13 33.29 -32.98
N SER A 455 13.98 33.40 -33.65
CA SER A 455 12.89 34.28 -33.23
C SER A 455 12.05 33.65 -32.12
N THR A 456 11.64 34.47 -31.15
CA THR A 456 10.96 34.01 -29.92
C THR A 456 9.69 33.22 -30.19
N LEU A 457 8.82 33.68 -31.10
CA LEU A 457 7.52 33.04 -31.34
C LEU A 457 7.67 31.63 -31.95
N PRO A 458 8.40 31.42 -33.07
CA PRO A 458 8.62 30.07 -33.60
C PRO A 458 9.29 29.12 -32.60
N LEU A 459 10.28 29.60 -31.84
CA LEU A 459 10.94 28.78 -30.81
C LEU A 459 9.98 28.39 -29.68
N GLN A 460 9.10 29.30 -29.26
CA GLN A 460 8.07 29.00 -28.26
C GLN A 460 7.06 27.97 -28.79
N LEU A 461 6.61 28.10 -30.06
CA LEU A 461 5.70 27.13 -30.66
C LEU A 461 6.32 25.73 -30.74
N ILE A 462 7.61 25.63 -31.05
CA ILE A 462 8.34 24.36 -31.07
C ILE A 462 8.48 23.80 -29.65
N TYR A 463 8.79 24.65 -28.67
CA TYR A 463 8.84 24.27 -27.26
C TYR A 463 7.50 23.69 -26.81
N ASP A 464 6.39 24.42 -27.01
CA ASP A 464 5.05 24.02 -26.56
C ASP A 464 4.61 22.72 -27.26
N ALA A 465 4.93 22.56 -28.55
CA ALA A 465 4.64 21.34 -29.29
C ALA A 465 5.40 20.13 -28.76
N LEU A 466 6.71 20.28 -28.49
CA LEU A 466 7.54 19.21 -27.93
C LEU A 466 7.09 18.85 -26.51
N GLU A 467 6.81 19.84 -25.65
CA GLU A 467 6.32 19.63 -24.30
C GLU A 467 4.97 18.90 -24.30
N SER A 468 4.00 19.38 -25.08
CA SER A 468 2.69 18.76 -25.20
C SER A 468 2.77 17.33 -25.73
N TYR A 469 3.57 17.11 -26.79
CA TYR A 469 3.73 15.79 -27.38
C TYR A 469 4.43 14.81 -26.42
N GLN A 470 5.46 15.27 -25.70
CA GLN A 470 6.16 14.47 -24.69
C GLN A 470 5.24 14.07 -23.54
N ASN A 471 4.44 15.01 -23.02
CA ASN A 471 3.50 14.74 -21.93
C ASN A 471 2.43 13.73 -22.34
N ASN A 472 1.91 13.86 -23.56
CA ASN A 472 0.87 12.97 -24.10
C ASN A 472 1.40 11.63 -24.63
N ASN A 473 2.71 11.45 -24.81
CA ASN A 473 3.28 10.21 -25.34
C ASN A 473 4.47 9.73 -24.50
N ARG A 474 4.46 10.01 -23.19
CA ARG A 474 5.59 9.74 -22.31
C ARG A 474 6.10 8.30 -22.38
N VAL A 475 5.19 7.33 -22.48
CA VAL A 475 5.55 5.91 -22.62
C VAL A 475 6.42 5.66 -23.84
N GLU A 476 6.06 6.25 -24.97
CA GLU A 476 6.76 6.08 -26.24
C GLU A 476 8.19 6.63 -26.19
N PHE A 477 8.39 7.71 -25.45
CA PHE A 477 9.69 8.37 -25.31
C PHE A 477 10.56 7.78 -24.20
N ASP A 478 9.94 7.45 -23.08
CA ASP A 478 10.67 7.12 -21.86
C ASP A 478 10.86 5.62 -21.67
N THR A 479 10.12 4.78 -22.40
CA THR A 479 10.22 3.34 -22.28
C THR A 479 11.06 2.75 -23.40
N GLU A 480 10.81 3.08 -24.67
CA GLU A 480 11.31 2.25 -25.79
C GLU A 480 11.81 3.06 -27.00
N LEU A 481 12.25 4.28 -26.76
CA LEU A 481 12.73 5.17 -27.83
C LEU A 481 14.04 4.66 -28.44
N TYR A 482 15.03 4.33 -27.61
CA TYR A 482 16.26 3.68 -28.07
C TYR A 482 16.15 2.16 -27.94
N LYS A 483 16.69 1.44 -28.91
CA LYS A 483 16.49 0.00 -29.02
C LYS A 483 17.35 -0.75 -28.00
N ILE A 484 16.68 -1.53 -27.15
CA ILE A 484 17.28 -2.35 -26.09
C ILE A 484 16.85 -3.80 -26.26
N HIS A 485 17.81 -4.70 -26.08
CA HIS A 485 17.58 -6.13 -25.95
C HIS A 485 18.02 -6.60 -24.56
N PHE A 486 17.24 -7.49 -23.99
CA PHE A 486 17.58 -8.15 -22.73
C PHE A 486 17.64 -9.68 -22.94
N LYS A 487 18.59 -10.32 -22.25
CA LYS A 487 18.72 -11.76 -22.25
C LYS A 487 19.12 -12.24 -20.86
N LYS A 488 18.41 -13.24 -20.35
CA LYS A 488 18.81 -13.92 -19.11
C LYS A 488 19.94 -14.92 -19.41
N GLU A 489 21.04 -14.77 -18.69
CA GLU A 489 22.17 -15.67 -18.73
C GLU A 489 21.91 -16.94 -17.89
N LYS A 490 22.69 -18.00 -18.11
CA LYS A 490 22.56 -19.28 -17.39
C LYS A 490 22.78 -19.15 -15.88
N ASN A 491 23.51 -18.13 -15.43
CA ASN A 491 23.75 -17.83 -14.02
C ASN A 491 22.60 -17.00 -13.37
N GLY A 492 21.56 -16.67 -14.13
CA GLY A 492 20.44 -15.84 -13.68
C GLY A 492 20.63 -14.33 -13.87
N ALA A 493 21.83 -13.87 -14.27
CA ALA A 493 22.08 -12.46 -14.57
C ALA A 493 21.32 -12.01 -15.82
N ILE A 494 20.92 -10.74 -15.86
CA ILE A 494 20.23 -10.17 -17.01
C ILE A 494 21.22 -9.27 -17.76
N GLN A 495 21.55 -9.67 -18.98
CA GLN A 495 22.37 -8.89 -19.88
C GLN A 495 21.48 -7.93 -20.68
N ILE A 496 21.81 -6.64 -20.63
CA ILE A 496 21.15 -5.59 -21.42
C ILE A 496 22.11 -5.15 -22.51
N LYS A 497 21.65 -5.15 -23.77
CA LYS A 497 22.39 -4.66 -24.93
C LYS A 497 21.61 -3.54 -25.59
N SER A 498 22.28 -2.45 -25.93
CA SER A 498 21.72 -1.37 -26.72
C SER A 498 22.16 -1.49 -28.18
N GLU A 499 21.28 -1.11 -29.10
CA GLU A 499 21.65 -0.84 -30.50
C GLU A 499 21.73 0.67 -30.72
N ASN A 500 22.63 1.10 -31.61
CA ASN A 500 22.79 2.51 -31.98
C ASN A 500 21.72 2.93 -33.01
N SER A 501 20.45 2.72 -32.65
CA SER A 501 19.29 3.03 -33.48
C SER A 501 18.06 3.32 -32.62
N PHE A 502 17.19 4.19 -33.12
CA PHE A 502 15.86 4.38 -32.56
C PHE A 502 14.95 3.17 -32.89
N SER A 503 13.99 2.90 -32.01
CA SER A 503 12.95 1.91 -32.28
C SER A 503 11.84 2.55 -33.10
N GLU A 504 11.60 2.03 -34.30
CA GLU A 504 10.39 2.35 -35.07
C GLU A 504 9.14 2.01 -34.25
N PRO A 505 8.04 2.77 -34.37
CA PRO A 505 6.84 2.57 -33.54
C PRO A 505 6.33 1.12 -33.52
N SER A 506 6.34 0.42 -34.65
CA SER A 506 5.87 -0.97 -34.80
C SER A 506 6.85 -2.02 -34.24
N ASP A 507 8.10 -1.66 -34.02
CA ASP A 507 9.16 -2.55 -33.50
C ASP A 507 9.31 -2.48 -31.98
N ARG A 508 8.61 -1.55 -31.32
CA ARG A 508 8.62 -1.39 -29.87
C ARG A 508 8.07 -2.63 -29.16
N PHE A 509 8.62 -2.97 -28.00
CA PHE A 509 8.16 -4.17 -27.28
C PHE A 509 6.71 -4.02 -26.84
N VAL A 510 6.21 -2.83 -26.51
CA VAL A 510 4.79 -2.63 -26.17
C VAL A 510 3.84 -3.09 -27.28
N VAL A 511 4.21 -2.89 -28.55
CA VAL A 511 3.41 -3.32 -29.70
C VAL A 511 3.36 -4.84 -29.77
N SER A 512 4.51 -5.49 -29.65
CA SER A 512 4.60 -6.96 -29.65
C SER A 512 3.91 -7.58 -28.43
N PHE A 513 4.04 -6.94 -27.26
CA PHE A 513 3.39 -7.35 -26.01
C PHE A 513 1.87 -7.23 -26.12
N VAL A 514 1.33 -6.10 -26.59
CA VAL A 514 -0.11 -5.89 -26.76
C VAL A 514 -0.69 -6.91 -27.73
N GLY A 515 -0.03 -7.14 -28.87
CA GLY A 515 -0.46 -8.15 -29.83
C GLY A 515 -0.43 -9.57 -29.27
N GLY A 516 0.64 -9.94 -28.57
CA GLY A 516 0.75 -11.23 -27.88
C GLY A 516 -0.34 -11.40 -26.82
N PHE A 517 -0.54 -10.39 -25.98
CA PHE A 517 -1.50 -10.44 -24.88
C PHE A 517 -2.95 -10.45 -25.38
N TYR A 518 -3.25 -9.70 -26.44
CA TYR A 518 -4.56 -9.74 -27.10
C TYR A 518 -4.87 -11.15 -27.62
N ASN A 519 -3.93 -11.78 -28.33
CA ASN A 519 -4.11 -13.13 -28.87
C ASN A 519 -4.20 -14.19 -27.75
N TYR A 520 -3.42 -14.04 -26.69
CA TYR A 520 -3.49 -14.88 -25.50
C TYR A 520 -4.87 -14.80 -24.86
N LEU A 521 -5.36 -13.59 -24.56
CA LEU A 521 -6.68 -13.41 -23.94
C LEU A 521 -7.79 -13.97 -24.85
N LYS A 522 -7.74 -13.69 -26.14
CA LYS A 522 -8.71 -14.17 -27.13
C LYS A 522 -8.80 -15.70 -27.20
N THR A 523 -7.69 -16.40 -26.99
CA THR A 523 -7.62 -17.86 -27.18
C THR A 523 -7.77 -18.64 -25.87
N GLU A 524 -7.20 -18.13 -24.78
CA GLU A 524 -7.07 -18.85 -23.52
C GLU A 524 -8.12 -18.44 -22.47
N THR A 525 -8.94 -17.41 -22.75
CA THR A 525 -10.01 -16.96 -21.85
C THR A 525 -11.39 -17.17 -22.44
N LYS A 526 -12.39 -17.36 -21.57
CA LYS A 526 -13.79 -17.47 -21.99
C LYS A 526 -14.40 -16.08 -22.13
N ILE A 527 -15.13 -15.87 -23.22
CA ILE A 527 -15.97 -14.68 -23.42
C ILE A 527 -17.33 -14.96 -22.77
N PRO A 528 -17.82 -14.12 -21.84
CA PRO A 528 -19.16 -14.26 -21.31
C PRO A 528 -20.22 -14.11 -22.42
N GLU A 529 -21.29 -14.90 -22.35
CA GLU A 529 -22.37 -14.88 -23.35
C GLU A 529 -23.08 -13.51 -23.43
N THR A 530 -23.01 -12.72 -22.36
CA THR A 530 -23.63 -11.39 -22.26
C THR A 530 -22.74 -10.26 -22.78
N GLU A 531 -21.52 -10.54 -23.26
CA GLU A 531 -20.60 -9.51 -23.75
C GLU A 531 -20.98 -9.04 -25.16
N TYR A 532 -21.33 -7.75 -25.28
CA TYR A 532 -21.75 -7.16 -26.56
C TYR A 532 -20.57 -6.91 -27.51
N ASP A 533 -19.39 -6.58 -26.98
CA ASP A 533 -18.17 -6.33 -27.76
C ASP A 533 -16.96 -7.08 -27.18
N PRO A 534 -16.77 -8.35 -27.57
CA PRO A 534 -15.68 -9.17 -27.07
C PRO A 534 -14.30 -8.64 -27.43
N GLU A 535 -14.13 -7.96 -28.56
CA GLU A 535 -12.83 -7.46 -29.00
C GLU A 535 -12.41 -6.26 -28.14
N PHE A 536 -13.36 -5.36 -27.86
CA PHE A 536 -13.12 -4.21 -26.99
C PHE A 536 -12.85 -4.61 -25.54
N ARG A 537 -13.44 -5.71 -25.06
CA ARG A 537 -13.13 -6.30 -23.73
C ARG A 537 -11.63 -6.56 -23.58
N PHE A 538 -10.98 -7.15 -24.57
CA PHE A 538 -9.54 -7.45 -24.49
C PHE A 538 -8.69 -6.18 -24.41
N TYR A 539 -9.03 -5.13 -25.16
CA TYR A 539 -8.34 -3.85 -25.04
C TYR A 539 -8.48 -3.23 -23.65
N LYS A 540 -9.68 -3.31 -23.05
CA LYS A 540 -9.90 -2.89 -21.66
C LYS A 540 -9.04 -3.68 -20.67
N ILE A 541 -8.97 -5.00 -20.80
CA ILE A 541 -8.15 -5.85 -19.92
C ILE A 541 -6.67 -5.41 -20.00
N ILE A 542 -6.12 -5.32 -21.21
CA ILE A 542 -4.72 -4.94 -21.43
C ILE A 542 -4.45 -3.52 -20.92
N ALA A 543 -5.33 -2.56 -21.21
CA ALA A 543 -5.18 -1.17 -20.77
C ALA A 543 -5.15 -1.05 -19.24
N ASN A 544 -6.08 -1.72 -18.55
CA ASN A 544 -6.09 -1.74 -17.09
C ASN A 544 -4.84 -2.45 -16.54
N PHE A 545 -4.38 -3.53 -17.18
CA PHE A 545 -3.18 -4.27 -16.80
C PHE A 545 -1.92 -3.40 -16.84
N LEU A 546 -1.70 -2.70 -17.96
CA LEU A 546 -0.57 -1.78 -18.14
C LEU A 546 -0.62 -0.58 -17.19
N SER A 547 -1.82 -0.05 -16.90
CA SER A 547 -1.99 1.03 -15.92
C SER A 547 -1.62 0.59 -14.52
N PHE A 548 -2.02 -0.62 -14.11
CA PHE A 548 -1.75 -1.15 -12.78
C PHE A 548 -0.26 -1.48 -12.57
N SER A 549 0.43 -1.95 -13.62
CA SER A 549 1.87 -2.22 -13.60
C SER A 549 2.75 -0.97 -13.70
N ARG A 550 2.16 0.23 -13.58
CA ARG A 550 2.83 1.55 -13.69
C ARG A 550 3.55 1.77 -15.01
N PHE A 551 3.16 1.05 -16.07
CA PHE A 551 3.77 1.18 -17.40
C PHE A 551 3.64 2.58 -17.97
N PHE A 552 2.56 3.29 -17.62
CA PHE A 552 2.31 4.67 -18.05
C PHE A 552 3.00 5.75 -17.19
N TYR A 553 3.78 5.40 -16.17
CA TYR A 553 4.48 6.34 -15.27
C TYR A 553 3.59 7.33 -14.49
N VAL A 554 2.29 7.09 -14.43
CA VAL A 554 1.30 7.90 -13.68
C VAL A 554 0.46 6.96 -12.84
N GLU A 555 0.19 7.33 -11.58
CA GLU A 555 -0.54 6.47 -10.64
C GLU A 555 -2.02 6.28 -11.03
N GLN A 556 -2.61 7.18 -11.81
CA GLN A 556 -4.00 7.12 -12.26
C GLN A 556 -4.14 7.61 -13.70
N VAL A 557 -3.95 6.69 -14.65
CA VAL A 557 -4.24 6.96 -16.07
C VAL A 557 -5.73 6.76 -16.32
N PRO A 558 -6.44 7.73 -16.93
CA PRO A 558 -7.82 7.54 -17.35
C PRO A 558 -7.96 6.30 -18.25
N GLU A 559 -8.90 5.41 -17.93
CA GLU A 559 -9.07 4.14 -18.63
C GLU A 559 -9.26 4.34 -20.14
N ASP A 560 -10.06 5.34 -20.54
CA ASP A 560 -10.31 5.66 -21.95
C ASP A 560 -9.04 6.04 -22.71
N TYR A 561 -8.12 6.76 -22.06
CA TYR A 561 -6.83 7.10 -22.67
C TYR A 561 -5.96 5.84 -22.83
N ALA A 562 -5.87 5.02 -21.79
CA ALA A 562 -5.09 3.78 -21.84
C ALA A 562 -5.63 2.83 -22.91
N VAL A 563 -6.96 2.70 -23.05
CA VAL A 563 -7.60 1.90 -24.10
C VAL A 563 -7.26 2.44 -25.49
N LYS A 564 -7.34 3.75 -25.72
CA LYS A 564 -6.95 4.36 -27.00
C LYS A 564 -5.50 4.03 -27.38
N MET A 565 -4.58 4.06 -26.42
CA MET A 565 -3.18 3.70 -26.66
C MET A 565 -3.02 2.22 -27.00
N VAL A 566 -3.71 1.32 -26.28
CA VAL A 566 -3.68 -0.12 -26.58
C VAL A 566 -4.22 -0.41 -27.97
N VAL A 567 -5.32 0.24 -28.39
CA VAL A 567 -5.87 0.11 -29.74
C VAL A 567 -4.84 0.54 -30.80
N LYS A 568 -4.17 1.69 -30.59
CA LYS A 568 -3.10 2.18 -31.47
C LYS A 568 -1.92 1.18 -31.55
N TRP A 569 -1.50 0.61 -30.42
CA TRP A 569 -0.41 -0.36 -30.42
C TRP A 569 -0.81 -1.69 -31.06
N HIS A 570 -2.06 -2.12 -30.89
CA HIS A 570 -2.54 -3.32 -31.56
C HIS A 570 -2.67 -3.13 -33.07
N SER A 571 -3.10 -1.96 -33.55
CA SER A 571 -3.14 -1.71 -35.00
C SER A 571 -1.75 -1.76 -35.63
N LEU A 572 -0.74 -1.16 -34.99
CA LEU A 572 0.66 -1.27 -35.43
C LEU A 572 1.17 -2.72 -35.44
N TYR A 573 0.71 -3.55 -34.49
CA TYR A 573 1.04 -4.98 -34.48
C TYR A 573 0.43 -5.73 -35.67
N LEU A 574 -0.79 -5.40 -36.04
CA LEU A 574 -1.48 -6.00 -37.19
C LEU A 574 -0.86 -5.58 -38.52
N GLU A 575 -0.40 -4.34 -38.65
CA GLU A 575 0.30 -3.85 -39.85
C GLU A 575 1.65 -4.53 -40.11
N LYS A 576 2.27 -5.10 -39.07
CA LYS A 576 3.55 -5.81 -39.14
C LYS A 576 3.42 -7.26 -39.64
N LYS A 577 2.24 -7.87 -39.49
CA LYS A 577 1.95 -9.25 -39.93
C LYS A 577 1.40 -9.26 -41.34
#